data_AF-A0A3B5LJ60-F1
#
_entry.id   AF-A0A3B5LJ60-F1
#
_cell.length_a   1.000
_cell.length_b   1.000
_cell.length_c   1.000
_cell.angle_alpha   90.00
_cell.angle_beta   90.00
_cell.angle_gamma   90.00
#
_symmetry.space_group_name_H-M   'P 1'
#
loop_
_entity.id
_entity.type
_entity.pdbx_description
1 polymer ?
#
loop_
_entity_poly.entity_id
_entity_poly.type
_entity_poly.pdbx_seq_one_letter_code
_entity_poly.pdbx_strand_id
1 'polypeptide(L)'
;GKGFELFMSLFVSSAGSNPLYECLQDADYRELLDIVTDGLPAARMPQHVAVIGGGMAGLTAAKVLEDAGHKVTIIEASERIGGRVETFRNRREGWYAEMGAMRIPSFHKILLSFISKLKIPLNSFIQDDINTYYLVNGGLHKTYTVENNPSVLNYSLHDREKGKSAAELFSQTLWKVRDDLKTLGCSGMLKKYDSYTVKEYLVKEGNLSRGALRMIGDILNENSLFYTSLIEMLYIQTDINDNTQ
;
A
#
# COMPACT_ATOMS: atom_id res chain seq x y z
N GLY A 1 2.76 -10.28 -12.42
CA GLY A 1 2.66 -10.19 -13.90
C GLY A 1 3.29 -8.91 -14.41
N LYS A 2 3.77 -8.85 -15.67
CA LYS A 2 4.58 -7.73 -16.20
C LYS A 2 3.88 -6.36 -16.19
N GLY A 3 2.55 -6.33 -16.18
CA GLY A 3 1.77 -5.08 -16.05
C GLY A 3 1.83 -4.46 -14.65
N PHE A 4 1.91 -5.29 -13.61
CA PHE A 4 2.01 -4.85 -12.20
C PHE A 4 3.47 -4.59 -11.79
N GLU A 5 4.41 -5.36 -12.35
CA GLU A 5 5.85 -5.01 -12.31
C GLU A 5 6.12 -3.61 -12.84
N LEU A 6 5.34 -3.11 -13.81
CA LEU A 6 5.46 -1.75 -14.33
C LEU A 6 4.91 -0.67 -13.38
N PHE A 7 3.91 -1.01 -12.56
CA PHE A 7 3.46 -0.16 -11.46
C PHE A 7 4.47 -0.14 -10.31
N MET A 8 5.24 -1.22 -10.15
CA MET A 8 6.39 -1.24 -9.24
C MET A 8 7.63 -0.56 -9.83
N SER A 9 7.86 -0.60 -11.14
CA SER A 9 8.93 0.17 -11.79
C SER A 9 8.67 1.68 -11.76
N LEU A 10 7.45 2.11 -11.39
CA LEU A 10 7.13 3.49 -11.02
C LEU A 10 7.79 3.94 -9.72
N PHE A 11 8.29 3.02 -8.89
CA PHE A 11 8.85 3.32 -7.56
C PHE A 11 10.21 2.65 -7.32
N VAL A 12 10.52 1.55 -8.02
CA VAL A 12 11.81 0.85 -7.97
C VAL A 12 12.44 0.86 -9.37
N SER A 13 13.24 1.89 -9.65
CA SER A 13 14.23 1.83 -10.72
C SER A 13 15.47 1.11 -10.22
N SER A 14 15.89 0.07 -10.91
CA SER A 14 17.05 -0.79 -10.59
C SER A 14 18.42 -0.10 -10.75
N ALA A 15 18.52 1.23 -10.73
CA ALA A 15 19.80 1.95 -10.84
C ALA A 15 19.77 3.45 -10.43
N GLY A 16 18.74 3.90 -9.70
CA GLY A 16 18.65 5.31 -9.27
C GLY A 16 17.41 5.52 -8.41
N SER A 17 17.47 6.46 -7.46
CA SER A 17 16.33 6.75 -6.61
C SER A 17 15.21 7.41 -7.39
N ASN A 18 13.98 7.00 -7.12
CA ASN A 18 12.81 7.61 -7.72
C ASN A 18 12.41 8.82 -6.87
N PRO A 19 12.49 10.06 -7.38
CA PRO A 19 12.25 11.25 -6.55
C PRO A 19 10.82 11.32 -5.99
N LEU A 20 9.84 10.74 -6.69
CA LEU A 20 8.47 10.67 -6.20
C LEU A 20 8.36 9.66 -5.03
N TYR A 21 9.05 8.52 -5.13
CA TYR A 21 9.13 7.57 -4.02
C TYR A 21 9.77 8.19 -2.78
N GLU A 22 10.91 8.87 -2.95
CA GLU A 22 11.59 9.57 -1.84
C GLU A 22 10.70 10.62 -1.18
N CYS A 23 9.88 11.33 -1.97
CA CYS A 23 8.92 12.31 -1.47
C CYS A 23 7.77 11.70 -0.67
N LEU A 24 7.42 10.44 -0.94
CA LEU A 24 6.35 9.70 -0.26
C LEU A 24 6.87 8.83 0.90
N GLN A 25 8.15 8.93 1.26
CA GLN A 25 8.66 8.25 2.45
C GLN A 25 8.40 9.06 3.71
N ASP A 26 8.10 8.36 4.81
CA ASP A 26 8.04 8.96 6.14
C ASP A 26 9.42 9.50 6.54
N ALA A 27 9.48 10.81 6.84
CA ALA A 27 10.72 11.50 7.16
C ALA A 27 11.41 10.97 8.43
N ASP A 28 10.62 10.40 9.35
CA ASP A 28 11.04 9.83 10.63
C ASP A 28 11.19 8.30 10.57
N TYR A 29 11.01 7.64 9.41
CA TYR A 29 11.04 6.18 9.29
C TYR A 29 12.31 5.55 9.90
N ARG A 30 13.45 6.19 9.69
CA ARG A 30 14.75 5.70 10.17
C ARG A 30 14.84 5.78 11.70
N GLU A 31 14.37 6.88 12.29
CA GLU A 31 14.29 7.04 13.74
C GLU A 31 13.31 6.03 14.35
N LEU A 32 12.13 5.83 13.75
CA LEU A 32 11.14 4.86 14.20
C LEU A 32 11.66 3.42 14.11
N LEU A 33 12.44 3.10 13.07
CA LEU A 33 13.09 1.81 12.93
C LEU A 33 14.12 1.59 14.04
N ASP A 34 14.96 2.59 14.32
CA ASP A 34 15.97 2.54 15.39
C ASP A 34 15.30 2.34 16.77
N ILE A 35 14.19 3.03 17.04
CA ILE A 35 13.41 2.84 18.28
C ILE A 35 12.92 1.39 18.39
N VAL A 36 12.47 0.80 17.29
CA VAL A 36 11.96 -0.59 17.30
C VAL A 36 13.10 -1.61 17.37
N THR A 37 14.28 -1.33 16.84
CA THR A 37 15.44 -2.25 16.91
C THR A 37 16.19 -2.14 18.24
N ASP A 38 16.41 -0.93 18.74
CA ASP A 38 17.32 -0.67 19.85
C ASP A 38 16.57 -0.31 21.14
N GLY A 39 15.29 0.05 21.03
CA GLY A 39 14.45 0.50 22.14
C GLY A 39 14.56 2.01 22.38
N LEU A 40 13.59 2.54 23.13
CA LEU A 40 13.70 3.89 23.67
C LEU A 40 14.79 3.92 24.76
N PRO A 41 15.45 5.08 24.98
CA PRO A 41 16.35 5.25 26.11
C PRO A 41 15.64 4.95 27.43
N ALA A 42 16.33 4.28 28.35
CA ALA A 42 15.79 3.98 29.67
C ALA A 42 15.33 5.26 30.40
N ALA A 43 14.12 5.22 30.94
CA ALA A 43 13.48 6.35 31.59
C ALA A 43 14.23 6.72 32.87
N ARG A 44 14.78 7.94 32.92
CA ARG A 44 15.39 8.49 34.15
C ARG A 44 14.35 8.77 35.24
N MET A 45 13.11 9.08 34.83
CA MET A 45 11.97 9.29 35.72
C MET A 45 10.76 8.50 35.19
N PRO A 46 10.60 7.24 35.60
CA PRO A 46 9.46 6.41 35.20
C PRO A 46 8.13 7.12 35.44
N GLN A 47 7.25 7.03 34.45
CA GLN A 47 5.88 7.57 34.49
C GLN A 47 4.87 6.44 34.42
N HIS A 48 3.64 6.71 34.85
CA HIS A 48 2.50 5.84 34.59
C HIS A 48 1.71 6.38 33.40
N VAL A 49 1.73 5.65 32.28
CA VAL A 49 1.08 6.03 31.02
C VAL A 49 -0.16 5.17 30.77
N ALA A 50 -1.29 5.81 30.49
CA ALA A 50 -2.49 5.15 30.00
C ALA A 50 -2.51 5.17 28.47
N VAL A 51 -2.72 4.02 27.84
CA VAL A 51 -2.87 3.85 26.38
C VAL A 51 -4.30 3.44 26.10
N ILE A 52 -5.02 4.25 25.31
CA ILE A 52 -6.42 3.99 24.96
C ILE A 52 -6.46 3.26 23.61
N GLY A 53 -6.91 2.01 23.63
CA GLY A 53 -6.99 1.11 22.48
C GLY A 53 -5.85 0.09 22.42
N GLY A 54 -6.21 -1.19 22.37
CA GLY A 54 -5.33 -2.34 22.23
C GLY A 54 -5.11 -2.79 20.78
N GLY A 55 -5.17 -1.87 19.81
CA GLY A 55 -4.78 -2.11 18.41
C GLY A 55 -3.27 -2.02 18.20
N MET A 56 -2.78 -2.26 16.98
CA MET A 56 -1.34 -2.25 16.67
C MET A 56 -0.61 -1.00 17.15
N ALA A 57 -1.15 0.20 16.90
CA ALA A 57 -0.54 1.45 17.36
C ALA A 57 -0.39 1.51 18.90
N GLY A 58 -1.46 1.16 19.63
CA GLY A 58 -1.46 1.17 21.10
C GLY A 58 -0.57 0.09 21.70
N LEU A 59 -0.59 -1.13 21.16
CA LEU A 59 0.28 -2.22 21.58
C LEU A 59 1.76 -1.91 21.33
N THR A 60 2.09 -1.31 20.18
CA THR A 60 3.47 -0.87 19.88
C THR A 60 3.91 0.22 20.85
N ALA A 61 3.10 1.26 21.06
CA ALA A 61 3.41 2.33 22.02
C ALA A 61 3.60 1.80 23.45
N ALA A 62 2.70 0.92 23.90
CA ALA A 62 2.79 0.30 25.21
C ALA A 62 4.08 -0.51 25.36
N LYS A 63 4.44 -1.29 24.33
CA LYS A 63 5.65 -2.12 24.36
C LYS A 63 6.93 -1.29 24.47
N VAL A 64 7.07 -0.25 23.64
CA VAL A 64 8.30 0.59 23.65
C VAL A 64 8.42 1.40 24.94
N LEU A 65 7.31 1.86 25.53
CA LEU A 65 7.30 2.57 26.80
C LEU A 65 7.59 1.65 27.98
N GLU A 66 7.00 0.45 27.99
CA GLU A 66 7.25 -0.57 29.01
C GLU A 66 8.73 -0.98 29.01
N ASP A 67 9.31 -1.22 27.82
CA ASP A 67 10.74 -1.57 27.68
C ASP A 67 11.68 -0.46 28.18
N ALA A 68 11.29 0.81 28.02
CA ALA A 68 12.01 1.94 28.59
C ALA A 68 11.84 2.08 30.11
N GLY A 69 11.03 1.26 30.76
CA GLY A 69 10.83 1.26 32.22
C GLY A 69 9.66 2.11 32.71
N HIS A 70 8.75 2.54 31.84
CA HIS A 70 7.49 3.15 32.26
C HIS A 70 6.49 2.10 32.73
N LYS A 71 5.60 2.49 33.66
CA LYS A 71 4.41 1.68 33.95
C LYS A 71 3.35 1.99 32.91
N VAL A 72 2.82 1.00 32.22
CA VAL A 72 1.79 1.19 31.19
C VAL A 72 0.48 0.53 31.60
N THR A 73 -0.65 1.15 31.27
CA THR A 73 -1.98 0.54 31.39
C THR A 73 -2.71 0.71 30.07
N ILE A 74 -3.07 -0.41 29.44
CA ILE A 74 -3.83 -0.43 28.19
C ILE A 74 -5.31 -0.53 28.55
N ILE A 75 -6.13 0.36 27.99
CA ILE A 75 -7.58 0.37 28.13
C ILE A 75 -8.17 0.05 26.76
N GLU A 76 -8.60 -1.20 26.57
CA GLU A 76 -9.24 -1.68 25.35
C GLU A 76 -10.74 -1.85 25.57
N ALA A 77 -11.54 -1.42 24.60
CA ALA A 77 -13.00 -1.43 24.70
C ALA A 77 -13.62 -2.80 24.39
N SER A 78 -12.98 -3.59 23.53
CA SER A 78 -13.44 -4.92 23.13
C SER A 78 -12.86 -6.04 23.99
N GLU A 79 -13.41 -7.25 23.81
CA GLU A 79 -12.94 -8.46 24.50
C GLU A 79 -11.60 -9.00 23.97
N ARG A 80 -10.97 -8.32 23.01
CA ARG A 80 -9.71 -8.75 22.40
C ARG A 80 -8.80 -7.59 22.06
N ILE A 81 -7.51 -7.89 21.97
CA ILE A 81 -6.51 -6.97 21.43
C ILE A 81 -6.32 -7.21 19.91
N GLY A 82 -5.53 -6.36 19.26
CA GLY A 82 -5.17 -6.42 17.83
C GLY A 82 -5.93 -5.41 16.96
N GLY A 83 -7.09 -4.92 17.40
CA GLY A 83 -7.89 -3.96 16.62
C GLY A 83 -8.25 -4.53 15.25
N ARG A 84 -7.93 -3.82 14.16
CA ARG A 84 -8.20 -4.28 12.77
C ARG A 84 -7.38 -5.50 12.31
N VAL A 85 -6.38 -5.92 13.10
CA VAL A 85 -5.65 -7.17 12.85
C VAL A 85 -6.38 -8.28 13.62
N GLU A 86 -7.11 -9.12 12.89
CA GLU A 86 -7.95 -10.18 13.45
C GLU A 86 -7.93 -11.42 12.57
N THR A 87 -7.76 -12.58 13.23
CA THR A 87 -7.87 -13.89 12.58
C THR A 87 -9.05 -14.64 13.18
N PHE A 88 -10.05 -14.96 12.37
CA PHE A 88 -11.09 -15.91 12.75
C PHE A 88 -10.52 -17.34 12.74
N ARG A 89 -10.79 -18.14 13.78
CA ARG A 89 -10.22 -19.49 13.92
C ARG A 89 -11.32 -20.50 14.22
N ASN A 90 -11.60 -21.39 13.26
CA ASN A 90 -12.47 -22.54 13.47
C ASN A 90 -11.65 -23.72 13.99
N ARG A 91 -11.58 -23.86 15.32
CA ARG A 91 -10.81 -24.94 15.97
C ARG A 91 -11.39 -26.34 15.74
N ARG A 92 -12.69 -26.44 15.42
CA ARG A 92 -13.35 -27.74 15.19
C ARG A 92 -12.94 -28.34 13.85
N GLU A 93 -12.82 -27.50 12.82
CA GLU A 93 -12.51 -27.93 11.46
C GLU A 93 -11.04 -27.71 11.08
N GLY A 94 -10.26 -27.01 11.92
CA GLY A 94 -8.82 -26.87 11.75
C GLY A 94 -8.41 -25.80 10.72
N TRP A 95 -9.26 -24.81 10.45
CA TRP A 95 -8.95 -23.70 9.53
C TRP A 95 -9.09 -22.33 10.20
N TYR A 96 -8.48 -21.33 9.57
CA TYR A 96 -8.56 -19.94 9.99
C TYR A 96 -8.65 -19.02 8.77
N ALA A 97 -9.09 -17.79 8.99
CA ALA A 97 -9.16 -16.75 7.97
C ALA A 97 -8.78 -15.40 8.57
N GLU A 98 -7.95 -14.63 7.86
CA GLU A 98 -7.66 -13.25 8.21
C GLU A 98 -8.87 -12.37 7.87
N MET A 99 -9.34 -11.58 8.84
CA MET A 99 -10.49 -10.69 8.70
C MET A 99 -10.08 -9.25 8.38
N GLY A 100 -8.77 -8.98 8.31
CA GLY A 100 -8.20 -7.66 8.06
C GLY A 100 -6.87 -7.76 7.34
N ALA A 101 -5.77 -7.46 8.04
CA ALA A 101 -4.43 -7.56 7.47
C ALA A 101 -4.10 -9.00 7.05
N MET A 102 -3.67 -9.18 5.80
CA MET A 102 -3.39 -10.52 5.22
C MET A 102 -1.99 -10.70 4.63
N ARG A 103 -1.26 -9.60 4.40
CA ARG A 103 0.07 -9.61 3.77
C ARG A 103 0.96 -8.50 4.32
N ILE A 104 2.26 -8.74 4.32
CA ILE A 104 3.28 -7.81 4.81
C ILE A 104 4.36 -7.69 3.72
N PRO A 105 4.48 -6.52 3.06
CA PRO A 105 5.57 -6.28 2.13
C PRO A 105 6.95 -6.37 2.79
N SER A 106 7.93 -6.89 2.06
CA SER A 106 9.30 -7.09 2.52
C SER A 106 10.05 -5.81 2.91
N PHE A 107 9.59 -4.64 2.46
CA PHE A 107 10.17 -3.34 2.82
C PHE A 107 9.57 -2.73 4.10
N HIS A 108 8.52 -3.33 4.70
CA HIS A 108 7.96 -2.91 5.99
C HIS A 108 8.85 -3.36 7.17
N LYS A 109 10.07 -2.79 7.24
CA LYS A 109 11.14 -3.19 8.16
C LYS A 109 10.75 -3.06 9.63
N ILE A 110 9.97 -2.05 10.00
CA ILE A 110 9.50 -1.89 11.39
C ILE A 110 8.71 -3.12 11.86
N LEU A 111 7.71 -3.54 11.07
CA LEU A 111 6.88 -4.70 11.39
C LEU A 111 7.69 -6.00 11.36
N LEU A 112 8.57 -6.15 10.35
CA LEU A 112 9.44 -7.32 10.22
C LEU A 112 10.45 -7.43 11.37
N SER A 113 10.92 -6.31 11.93
CA SER A 113 11.76 -6.29 13.13
C SER A 113 11.02 -6.83 14.35
N PHE A 114 9.75 -6.45 14.56
CA PHE A 114 8.92 -7.04 15.62
C PHE A 114 8.71 -8.54 15.43
N ILE A 115 8.37 -8.97 14.21
CA ILE A 115 8.17 -10.38 13.86
C ILE A 115 9.42 -11.21 14.17
N SER A 116 10.60 -10.71 13.79
CA SER A 116 11.88 -11.35 14.07
C SER A 116 12.14 -11.46 15.58
N LYS A 117 11.97 -10.37 16.34
CA LYS A 117 12.16 -10.35 17.80
C LYS A 117 11.21 -11.31 18.53
N LEU A 118 9.96 -11.39 18.07
CA LEU A 118 8.93 -12.27 18.62
C LEU A 118 9.03 -13.71 18.10
N LYS A 119 9.97 -13.99 17.17
CA LYS A 119 10.20 -15.30 16.56
C LYS A 119 8.93 -15.88 15.90
N ILE A 120 8.14 -15.01 15.27
CA ILE A 120 6.93 -15.41 14.55
C ILE A 120 7.34 -15.91 13.15
N PRO A 121 6.94 -17.12 12.73
CA PRO A 121 7.26 -17.63 11.39
C PRO A 121 6.49 -16.85 10.31
N LEU A 122 7.12 -16.69 9.15
CA LEU A 122 6.53 -16.08 7.97
C LEU A 122 6.33 -17.11 6.87
N ASN A 123 5.29 -16.89 6.05
CA ASN A 123 5.03 -17.64 4.83
C ASN A 123 4.92 -16.64 3.67
N SER A 124 5.39 -17.03 2.49
CA SER A 124 5.25 -16.22 1.29
C SER A 124 3.77 -16.06 0.92
N PHE A 125 3.39 -14.85 0.54
CA PHE A 125 2.04 -14.55 0.03
C PHE A 125 2.14 -14.33 -1.49
N ILE A 126 1.46 -15.17 -2.26
CA ILE A 126 1.44 -15.05 -3.72
C ILE A 126 0.47 -13.93 -4.10
N GLN A 127 0.99 -12.79 -4.58
CA GLN A 127 0.16 -11.66 -4.98
C GLN A 127 -0.61 -11.93 -6.29
N ASP A 128 0.09 -12.46 -7.29
CA ASP A 128 -0.45 -12.72 -8.63
C ASP A 128 -0.20 -14.17 -9.04
N ASP A 129 -1.16 -14.76 -9.76
CA ASP A 129 -0.96 -16.03 -10.48
C ASP A 129 -1.49 -15.89 -11.90
N ILE A 130 -0.64 -16.18 -12.89
CA ILE A 130 -0.96 -16.08 -14.32
C ILE A 130 -2.12 -17.00 -14.77
N ASN A 131 -2.45 -18.00 -13.97
CA ASN A 131 -3.52 -18.96 -14.19
C ASN A 131 -4.87 -18.53 -13.58
N THR A 132 -4.92 -17.38 -12.90
CA THR A 132 -6.17 -16.75 -12.44
C THR A 132 -6.96 -16.16 -13.62
N TYR A 133 -8.09 -15.53 -13.33
CA TYR A 133 -9.05 -15.08 -14.33
C TYR A 133 -9.47 -13.62 -14.13
N TYR A 134 -9.69 -12.94 -15.25
CA TYR A 134 -10.47 -11.70 -15.33
C TYR A 134 -11.86 -12.03 -15.85
N LEU A 135 -12.90 -11.58 -15.15
CA LEU A 135 -14.28 -11.61 -15.61
C LEU A 135 -14.81 -10.18 -15.68
N VAL A 136 -14.70 -9.55 -16.85
CA VAL A 136 -15.09 -8.14 -17.07
C VAL A 136 -15.72 -7.98 -18.44
N ASN A 137 -16.63 -7.02 -18.59
CA ASN A 137 -17.33 -6.73 -19.86
C ASN A 137 -17.94 -7.97 -20.57
N GLY A 138 -18.36 -8.97 -19.79
CA GLY A 138 -18.92 -10.23 -20.28
C GLY A 138 -17.90 -11.26 -20.80
N GLY A 139 -16.60 -10.96 -20.75
CA GLY A 139 -15.52 -11.86 -21.14
C GLY A 139 -14.83 -12.51 -19.94
N LEU A 140 -14.56 -13.82 -20.02
CA LEU A 140 -13.75 -14.57 -19.06
C LEU A 140 -12.40 -14.90 -19.70
N HIS A 141 -11.32 -14.30 -19.19
CA HIS A 141 -9.98 -14.45 -19.74
C HIS A 141 -8.98 -14.86 -18.67
N LYS A 142 -8.01 -15.71 -19.04
CA LYS A 142 -6.87 -16.03 -18.17
C LYS A 142 -5.94 -14.82 -18.03
N THR A 143 -5.33 -14.66 -16.87
CA THR A 143 -4.37 -13.57 -16.59
C THR A 143 -3.24 -13.51 -17.61
N TYR A 144 -2.63 -14.64 -17.99
CA TYR A 144 -1.60 -14.64 -19.06
C TYR A 144 -2.10 -14.14 -20.42
N THR A 145 -3.40 -14.33 -20.74
CA THR A 145 -3.97 -13.85 -22.01
C THR A 145 -4.10 -12.33 -21.98
N VAL A 146 -4.53 -11.79 -20.84
CA VAL A 146 -4.67 -10.35 -20.62
C VAL A 146 -3.30 -9.67 -20.59
N GLU A 147 -2.30 -10.26 -19.93
CA GLU A 147 -0.93 -9.72 -19.91
C GLU A 147 -0.31 -9.65 -21.32
N ASN A 148 -0.56 -10.67 -22.16
CA ASN A 148 -0.07 -10.68 -23.54
C ASN A 148 -0.86 -9.75 -24.47
N ASN A 149 -2.15 -9.56 -24.23
CA ASN A 149 -3.02 -8.70 -25.02
C ASN A 149 -4.14 -8.09 -24.17
N PRO A 150 -3.94 -6.89 -23.59
CA PRO A 150 -4.97 -6.23 -22.77
C PRO A 150 -6.27 -5.92 -23.52
N SER A 151 -6.23 -5.88 -24.86
CA SER A 151 -7.40 -5.54 -25.69
C SER A 151 -8.50 -6.59 -25.61
N VAL A 152 -8.21 -7.81 -25.16
CA VAL A 152 -9.23 -8.86 -24.94
C VAL A 152 -10.27 -8.46 -23.89
N LEU A 153 -9.93 -7.52 -22.99
CA LEU A 153 -10.85 -7.01 -21.98
C LEU A 153 -11.96 -6.10 -22.54
N ASN A 154 -11.90 -5.75 -23.83
CA ASN A 154 -12.96 -5.07 -24.58
C ASN A 154 -13.41 -3.72 -23.98
N TYR A 155 -12.45 -2.88 -23.57
CA TYR A 155 -12.72 -1.49 -23.22
C TYR A 155 -12.65 -0.57 -24.45
N SER A 156 -13.53 0.42 -24.52
CA SER A 156 -13.51 1.44 -25.58
C SER A 156 -12.47 2.52 -25.26
N LEU A 157 -11.30 2.41 -25.90
CA LEU A 157 -10.14 3.27 -25.65
C LEU A 157 -9.85 4.23 -26.81
N HIS A 158 -9.20 5.36 -26.54
CA HIS A 158 -8.62 6.19 -27.59
C HIS A 158 -7.48 5.45 -28.31
N ASP A 159 -7.14 5.84 -29.54
CA ASP A 159 -6.07 5.18 -30.29
C ASP A 159 -4.72 5.20 -29.57
N ARG A 160 -4.41 6.29 -28.85
CA ARG A 160 -3.19 6.42 -28.03
C ARG A 160 -3.15 5.53 -26.78
N GLU A 161 -4.29 4.94 -26.41
CA GLU A 161 -4.48 4.13 -25.19
C GLU A 161 -4.54 2.62 -25.51
N LYS A 162 -4.86 2.25 -26.75
CA LYS A 162 -4.97 0.86 -27.18
C LYS A 162 -3.67 0.08 -26.97
N GLY A 163 -3.80 -1.20 -26.60
CA GLY A 163 -2.69 -2.11 -26.34
C GLY A 163 -2.01 -1.94 -24.98
N LYS A 164 -2.37 -0.91 -24.20
CA LYS A 164 -1.83 -0.67 -22.85
C LYS A 164 -2.67 -1.36 -21.79
N SER A 165 -2.00 -1.88 -20.78
CA SER A 165 -2.60 -2.37 -19.54
C SER A 165 -3.16 -1.21 -18.69
N ALA A 166 -4.01 -1.55 -17.71
CA ALA A 166 -4.57 -0.57 -16.78
C ALA A 166 -3.46 0.16 -16.00
N ALA A 167 -2.45 -0.59 -15.55
CA ALA A 167 -1.28 -0.06 -14.85
C ALA A 167 -0.47 0.91 -15.72
N GLU A 168 -0.24 0.58 -17.00
CA GLU A 168 0.43 1.48 -17.95
C GLU A 168 -0.36 2.77 -18.17
N LEU A 169 -1.68 2.66 -18.34
CA LEU A 169 -2.55 3.82 -18.53
C LEU A 169 -2.48 4.76 -17.32
N PHE A 170 -2.55 4.23 -16.09
CA PHE A 170 -2.39 5.03 -14.87
C PHE A 170 -0.98 5.62 -14.76
N SER A 171 0.05 4.76 -14.83
CA SER A 171 1.47 5.10 -14.73
C SER A 171 1.88 6.27 -15.64
N GLN A 172 1.39 6.25 -16.87
CA GLN A 172 1.70 7.26 -17.86
C GLN A 172 1.13 8.62 -17.49
N THR A 173 0.03 8.72 -16.73
CA THR A 173 -0.54 10.01 -16.30
C THR A 173 0.33 10.72 -15.28
N LEU A 174 1.11 9.98 -14.46
CA LEU A 174 1.94 10.53 -13.40
C LEU A 174 3.13 11.39 -13.88
N TRP A 175 3.34 11.51 -15.20
CA TRP A 175 4.34 12.42 -15.77
C TRP A 175 4.21 13.84 -15.23
N LYS A 176 2.96 14.34 -15.09
CA LYS A 176 2.70 15.71 -14.65
C LYS A 176 3.05 15.91 -13.17
N VAL A 177 2.77 14.90 -12.33
CA VAL A 177 3.18 14.88 -10.92
C VAL A 177 4.71 14.91 -10.81
N ARG A 178 5.43 14.13 -11.63
CA ARG A 178 6.90 14.13 -11.63
C ARG A 178 7.51 15.44 -12.09
N ASP A 179 6.93 16.07 -13.11
CA ASP A 179 7.42 17.37 -13.59
C ASP A 179 7.17 18.46 -12.57
N ASP A 180 5.99 18.47 -11.97
CA ASP A 180 5.67 19.42 -10.91
C ASP A 180 6.55 19.20 -9.67
N LEU A 181 6.88 17.95 -9.32
CA LEU A 181 7.85 17.64 -8.26
C LEU A 181 9.21 18.31 -8.51
N LYS A 182 9.72 18.28 -9.74
CA LYS A 182 10.99 18.95 -10.09
C LYS A 182 10.91 20.48 -9.95
N THR A 183 9.76 21.06 -10.24
CA THR A 183 9.58 22.53 -10.24
C THR A 183 9.14 23.12 -8.90
N LEU A 184 8.28 22.42 -8.16
CA LEU A 184 7.63 22.88 -6.92
C LEU A 184 8.29 22.30 -5.67
N GLY A 185 9.13 21.27 -5.82
CA GLY A 185 9.61 20.44 -4.73
C GLY A 185 8.50 19.55 -4.14
N CYS A 186 8.89 18.68 -3.20
CA CYS A 186 8.00 17.69 -2.61
C CYS A 186 6.77 18.32 -1.93
N SER A 187 6.97 19.26 -1.00
CA SER A 187 5.87 19.91 -0.28
C SER A 187 4.89 20.64 -1.21
N GLY A 188 5.40 21.35 -2.22
CA GLY A 188 4.56 22.07 -3.18
C GLY A 188 3.75 21.13 -4.08
N MET A 189 4.35 20.03 -4.52
CA MET A 189 3.69 18.97 -5.28
C MET A 189 2.60 18.28 -4.45
N LEU A 190 2.91 17.85 -3.23
CA LEU A 190 1.95 17.19 -2.32
C LEU A 190 0.74 18.10 -2.08
N LYS A 191 0.97 19.37 -1.71
CA LYS A 191 -0.13 20.33 -1.49
C LYS A 191 -0.99 20.55 -2.73
N LYS A 192 -0.39 20.59 -3.92
CA LYS A 192 -1.13 20.78 -5.16
C LYS A 192 -2.04 19.58 -5.42
N TYR A 193 -1.49 18.37 -5.38
CA TYR A 193 -2.21 17.16 -5.79
C TYR A 193 -3.12 16.58 -4.71
N ASP A 194 -2.94 16.99 -3.45
CA ASP A 194 -3.89 16.66 -2.38
C ASP A 194 -5.29 17.26 -2.63
N SER A 195 -5.35 18.39 -3.34
CA SER A 195 -6.62 19.01 -3.75
C SER A 195 -7.32 18.32 -4.93
N TYR A 196 -6.66 17.36 -5.59
CA TYR A 196 -7.25 16.59 -6.68
C TYR A 196 -7.82 15.28 -6.16
N THR A 197 -9.02 14.94 -6.60
CA THR A 197 -9.44 13.54 -6.53
C THR A 197 -8.69 12.71 -7.57
N VAL A 198 -8.52 11.40 -7.33
CA VAL A 198 -7.87 10.50 -8.30
C VAL A 198 -8.57 10.59 -9.67
N LYS A 199 -9.91 10.53 -9.70
CA LYS A 199 -10.66 10.59 -10.97
C LYS A 199 -10.54 11.95 -11.65
N GLU A 200 -10.58 13.04 -10.89
CA GLU A 200 -10.41 14.38 -11.44
C GLU A 200 -9.04 14.53 -12.10
N TYR A 201 -7.97 14.06 -11.45
CA TYR A 201 -6.63 14.09 -12.01
C TYR A 201 -6.51 13.29 -13.31
N LEU A 202 -6.99 12.03 -13.32
CA LEU A 202 -6.92 11.17 -14.50
C LEU A 202 -7.71 11.73 -15.69
N VAL A 203 -8.79 12.48 -15.43
CA VAL A 203 -9.57 13.18 -16.46
C VAL A 203 -8.88 14.47 -16.92
N LYS A 204 -8.57 15.38 -16.00
CA LYS A 204 -8.12 16.75 -16.33
C LYS A 204 -6.65 16.80 -16.77
N GLU A 205 -5.78 16.11 -16.04
CA GLU A 205 -4.34 16.11 -16.29
C GLU A 205 -3.92 14.89 -17.14
N GLY A 206 -4.52 13.73 -16.88
CA GLY A 206 -4.25 12.50 -17.64
C GLY A 206 -4.89 12.46 -19.04
N ASN A 207 -6.00 13.21 -19.22
CA ASN A 207 -6.81 13.22 -20.45
C ASN A 207 -7.23 11.81 -20.89
N LEU A 208 -7.51 10.92 -19.94
CA LEU A 208 -7.87 9.53 -20.24
C LEU A 208 -9.31 9.42 -20.77
N SER A 209 -9.53 8.51 -21.72
CA SER A 209 -10.89 8.16 -22.15
C SER A 209 -11.72 7.60 -21.00
N ARG A 210 -13.05 7.66 -21.14
CA ARG A 210 -13.96 7.01 -20.19
C ARG A 210 -13.71 5.50 -20.07
N GLY A 211 -13.32 4.85 -21.17
CA GLY A 211 -12.97 3.43 -21.15
C GLY A 211 -11.69 3.14 -20.38
N ALA A 212 -10.67 4.00 -20.51
CA ALA A 212 -9.43 3.89 -19.74
C ALA A 212 -9.67 4.09 -18.24
N LEU A 213 -10.49 5.08 -17.87
CA LEU A 213 -10.87 5.30 -16.46
C LEU A 213 -11.59 4.08 -15.88
N ARG A 214 -12.54 3.50 -16.62
CA ARG A 214 -13.24 2.28 -16.19
C ARG A 214 -12.27 1.10 -16.06
N MET A 215 -11.36 0.94 -17.03
CA MET A 215 -10.35 -0.11 -17.01
C MET A 215 -9.41 0.00 -15.81
N ILE A 216 -8.94 1.22 -15.47
CA ILE A 216 -8.14 1.48 -14.26
C ILE A 216 -8.96 1.12 -13.02
N GLY A 217 -10.19 1.61 -12.93
CA GLY A 217 -11.07 1.38 -11.77
C GLY A 217 -11.36 -0.10 -11.52
N ASP A 218 -11.67 -0.84 -12.58
CA ASP A 218 -12.08 -2.24 -12.51
C ASP A 218 -10.90 -3.18 -12.27
N ILE A 219 -9.76 -2.94 -12.95
CA ILE A 219 -8.62 -3.87 -12.97
C ILE A 219 -7.65 -3.62 -11.80
N LEU A 220 -7.45 -2.36 -11.41
CA LEU A 220 -6.53 -2.00 -10.33
C LEU A 220 -7.24 -1.80 -8.99
N ASN A 221 -8.55 -2.08 -8.93
CA ASN A 221 -9.40 -1.84 -7.75
C ASN A 221 -9.47 -0.36 -7.31
N GLU A 222 -9.33 0.57 -8.27
CA GLU A 222 -9.27 2.01 -8.01
C GLU A 222 -10.63 2.71 -7.98
N ASN A 223 -11.71 2.02 -8.40
CA ASN A 223 -13.05 2.60 -8.38
C ASN A 223 -13.43 3.15 -6.99
N SER A 224 -13.03 2.43 -5.94
CA SER A 224 -13.30 2.82 -4.54
C SER A 224 -12.43 3.98 -4.04
N LEU A 225 -11.37 4.35 -4.78
CA LEU A 225 -10.45 5.44 -4.45
C LEU A 225 -10.60 6.64 -5.39
N PHE A 226 -11.44 6.55 -6.41
CA PHE A 226 -11.64 7.63 -7.39
C PHE A 226 -12.07 8.98 -6.82
N TYR A 227 -12.69 8.99 -5.64
CA TYR A 227 -13.12 10.21 -4.95
C TYR A 227 -12.13 10.67 -3.87
N THR A 228 -11.11 9.88 -3.53
CA THR A 228 -10.12 10.26 -2.51
C THR A 228 -9.07 11.18 -3.11
N SER A 229 -8.29 11.83 -2.24
CA SER A 229 -7.10 12.59 -2.63
C SER A 229 -6.16 11.71 -3.48
N LEU A 230 -5.59 12.30 -4.53
CA LEU A 230 -4.58 11.62 -5.35
C LEU A 230 -3.36 11.24 -4.50
N ILE A 231 -2.99 12.09 -3.54
CA ILE A 231 -1.83 11.84 -2.66
C ILE A 231 -2.08 10.64 -1.75
N GLU A 232 -3.26 10.54 -1.14
CA GLU A 232 -3.64 9.37 -0.33
C GLU A 232 -3.52 8.06 -1.12
N MET A 233 -4.03 8.07 -2.35
CA MET A 233 -3.90 6.93 -3.26
C MET A 233 -2.43 6.62 -3.60
N LEU A 234 -1.59 7.63 -3.86
CA LEU A 234 -0.16 7.41 -4.12
C LEU A 234 0.57 6.82 -2.91
N TYR A 235 0.27 7.26 -1.68
CA TYR A 235 0.82 6.66 -0.45
C TYR A 235 0.36 5.20 -0.28
N ILE A 236 -0.92 4.92 -0.48
CA ILE A 236 -1.43 3.54 -0.41
C ILE A 236 -0.68 2.64 -1.39
N GLN A 237 -0.47 3.09 -2.62
CA GLN A 237 0.21 2.29 -3.64
C GLN A 237 1.69 2.05 -3.33
N THR A 238 2.37 2.98 -2.64
CA THR A 238 3.76 2.77 -2.20
C THR A 238 3.87 1.75 -1.06
N ASP A 239 2.80 1.53 -0.30
CA ASP A 239 2.81 0.70 0.92
C ASP A 239 2.29 -0.73 0.73
N ILE A 240 1.76 -1.09 -0.44
CA ILE A 240 1.06 -2.38 -0.59
C ILE A 240 1.78 -3.42 -1.44
N ASN A 241 2.80 -3.05 -2.22
CA ASN A 241 3.36 -3.94 -3.26
C ASN A 241 4.88 -4.07 -3.18
N ASP A 242 5.37 -5.30 -3.02
CA ASP A 242 6.77 -5.65 -3.17
C ASP A 242 7.00 -6.76 -4.20
N ASN A 243 8.26 -6.88 -4.66
CA ASN A 243 8.69 -7.81 -5.70
C ASN A 243 9.21 -9.13 -5.11
N THR A 244 8.86 -9.48 -3.87
CA THR A 244 9.34 -10.73 -3.31
C THR A 244 8.52 -11.90 -3.86
N GLN A 245 9.15 -12.66 -4.75
CA GLN A 245 8.75 -14.02 -5.09
C GLN A 245 9.19 -14.97 -3.97
#